data_AF-X0UR74-F1
#
_entry.id   AF-X0UR74-F1
#
_cell.length_a   1.000
_cell.length_b   1.000
_cell.length_c   1.000
_cell.angle_alpha   90.00
_cell.angle_beta   90.00
_cell.angle_gamma   90.00
#
_symmetry.space_group_name_H-M   'P 1'
#
loop_
_entity.id
_entity.type
_entity.pdbx_description
1 polymer ?
#
loop_
_entity_poly.entity_id
_entity_poly.type
_entity_poly.pdbx_seq_one_letter_code
_entity_poly.pdbx_strand_id
1 'polypeptide(L)'
;GAPFNYRKRPDQSQRSIEEISAQVRKRGREFMAAIVAAYPDITIVVIPQTGEWAGLQYELLPAFVDGMLESLGPQTTLINGVERGYSRRTYAEFLSLRVEAETDGRAKSQAGPLFDRMRYGMGIWPDAPTEEDDAFKFHLSPTEFSRNYRTPEALEHSLYYALTAIDPGSYVWLFIWQQPLWFRPDLRQARDLGELPAAYREALRNCREPHDLGWVAENVDIKPPTMPEDLAAHGQSILLNGDLEEWADGAPVHWLPRGQGPDIAQ
;
A
#
# COMPACT_ATOMS: atom_id res chain seq x y z
N GLY A 1 5.79 20.32 -2.13
CA GLY A 1 7.08 20.10 -1.45
C GLY A 1 7.21 18.62 -1.09
N ALA A 2 8.42 18.11 -0.90
CA ALA A 2 8.67 16.72 -0.50
C ALA A 2 9.28 16.71 0.92
N PRO A 3 8.48 16.93 1.98
CA PRO A 3 8.98 17.26 3.32
C PRO A 3 9.82 16.14 3.95
N PHE A 4 9.63 14.90 3.51
CA PHE A 4 10.37 13.73 4.02
C PHE A 4 11.49 13.23 3.08
N ASN A 5 11.74 13.96 1.99
CA ASN A 5 12.82 13.66 1.05
C ASN A 5 14.02 14.56 1.39
N TYR A 6 15.03 14.03 2.08
CA TYR A 6 16.20 14.80 2.45
C TYR A 6 17.01 15.22 1.21
N ARG A 7 17.07 14.36 0.18
CA ARG A 7 17.78 14.66 -1.09
C ARG A 7 17.22 15.84 -1.88
N LYS A 8 15.95 16.21 -1.66
CA LYS A 8 15.32 17.37 -2.32
C LYS A 8 15.45 18.67 -1.52
N ARG A 9 16.18 18.65 -0.39
CA ARG A 9 16.39 19.85 0.42
C ARG A 9 17.42 20.78 -0.23
N PRO A 10 17.16 22.11 -0.27
CA PRO A 10 18.13 23.07 -0.81
C PRO A 10 19.47 23.11 -0.06
N ASP A 11 19.47 22.74 1.22
CA ASP A 11 20.63 22.80 2.13
C ASP A 11 21.29 21.43 2.36
N GLN A 12 21.00 20.40 1.54
CA GLN A 12 21.52 19.04 1.74
C GLN A 12 23.05 18.93 1.70
N SER A 13 23.76 19.90 1.09
CA SER A 13 25.23 19.94 1.07
C SER A 13 25.84 20.58 2.32
N GLN A 14 25.01 21.19 3.17
CA GLN A 14 25.42 21.92 4.37
C GLN A 14 25.01 21.23 5.67
N ARG A 15 23.97 20.38 5.61
CA ARG A 15 23.39 19.67 6.76
C ARG A 15 23.37 18.19 6.46
N SER A 16 23.79 17.36 7.41
CA SER A 16 23.75 15.91 7.24
C SER A 16 22.34 15.33 7.42
N ILE A 17 22.10 14.11 6.93
CA ILE A 17 20.81 13.44 7.12
C ILE A 17 20.53 13.18 8.60
N GLU A 18 21.55 12.92 9.41
CA GLU A 18 21.44 12.73 10.85
C GLU A 18 20.99 14.00 11.57
N GLU A 19 21.59 15.15 11.23
CA GLU A 19 21.19 16.45 11.79
C GLU A 19 19.73 16.78 11.45
N ILE A 20 19.34 16.57 10.20
CA ILE A 20 17.96 16.80 9.76
C ILE A 20 17.00 15.80 10.39
N SER A 21 17.37 14.53 10.51
CA SER A 21 16.56 13.49 11.17
C SER A 21 16.32 13.82 12.63
N ALA A 22 17.34 14.30 13.37
CA ALA A 22 17.19 14.73 14.76
C ALA A 22 16.19 15.91 14.88
N GLN A 23 16.25 16.86 13.95
CA GLN A 23 15.30 17.97 13.92
C GLN A 23 13.88 17.50 13.55
N VAL A 24 13.72 16.58 12.60
CA VAL A 24 12.44 16.01 12.20
C VAL A 24 11.82 15.19 13.34
N ARG A 25 12.61 14.42 14.07
CA ARG A 25 12.19 13.71 15.30
C ARG A 25 11.71 14.69 16.38
N LYS A 26 12.43 15.80 16.57
CA LYS A 26 11.96 16.88 17.46
C LYS A 26 10.61 17.44 17.01
N ARG A 27 10.41 17.67 15.71
CA ARG A 27 9.11 18.13 15.18
C ARG A 27 8.02 17.09 15.37
N GLY A 28 8.32 15.80 15.21
CA GLY A 28 7.39 14.70 15.48
C GLY A 28 6.88 14.68 16.92
N ARG A 29 7.79 14.87 17.89
CA ARG A 29 7.42 15.02 19.32
C ARG A 29 6.47 16.18 19.54
N GLU A 30 6.83 17.36 19.06
CA GLU A 30 6.03 18.58 19.26
C GLU A 30 4.65 18.46 18.59
N PHE A 31 4.60 17.88 17.39
CA PHE A 31 3.36 17.61 16.67
C PHE A 31 2.45 16.66 17.46
N MET A 32 3.00 15.53 17.91
CA MET A 32 2.21 14.54 18.63
C MET A 32 1.77 15.06 20.01
N ALA A 33 2.63 15.76 20.73
CA ALA A 33 2.28 16.39 22.00
C ALA A 33 1.11 17.38 21.84
N ALA A 34 1.10 18.17 20.77
CA ALA A 34 -0.01 19.08 20.47
C ALA A 34 -1.31 18.32 20.14
N ILE A 35 -1.22 17.23 19.37
CA ILE A 35 -2.38 16.38 19.07
C ILE A 35 -2.94 15.76 20.34
N VAL A 36 -2.11 15.12 21.17
CA VAL A 36 -2.55 14.43 22.39
C VAL A 36 -3.18 15.41 23.38
N ALA A 37 -2.67 16.65 23.45
CA ALA A 37 -3.27 17.70 24.29
C ALA A 37 -4.70 18.08 23.84
N ALA A 38 -4.99 18.02 22.54
CA ALA A 38 -6.31 18.33 22.00
C ALA A 38 -7.25 17.12 21.92
N TYR A 39 -6.69 15.93 21.63
CA TYR A 39 -7.41 14.68 21.38
C TYR A 39 -6.68 13.52 22.06
N PRO A 40 -6.90 13.29 23.37
CA PRO A 40 -6.12 12.33 24.14
C PRO A 40 -6.32 10.86 23.73
N ASP A 41 -7.44 10.54 23.09
CA ASP A 41 -7.88 9.19 22.67
C ASP A 41 -7.88 9.00 21.13
N ILE A 42 -7.20 9.88 20.39
CA ILE A 42 -7.18 9.81 18.92
C ILE A 42 -6.51 8.54 18.41
N THR A 43 -6.97 8.06 17.25
CA THR A 43 -6.22 7.09 16.44
C THR A 43 -5.71 7.74 15.17
N ILE A 44 -4.42 7.59 14.89
CA ILE A 44 -3.75 8.15 13.72
C ILE A 44 -3.22 7.00 12.86
N VAL A 45 -3.55 7.02 11.58
CA VAL A 45 -2.97 6.11 10.59
C VAL A 45 -1.91 6.87 9.80
N VAL A 46 -0.69 6.33 9.74
CA VAL A 46 0.43 6.88 8.97
C VAL A 46 0.60 6.07 7.68
N ILE A 47 0.43 6.74 6.54
CA ILE A 47 0.66 6.18 5.20
C ILE A 47 1.65 7.08 4.42
N PRO A 48 2.58 6.51 3.63
CA PRO A 48 2.86 5.08 3.53
C PRO A 48 3.56 4.54 4.79
N GLN A 49 3.69 3.22 4.90
CA GLN A 49 4.35 2.59 6.04
C GLN A 49 5.79 3.06 6.24
N THR A 50 6.21 3.15 7.51
CA THR A 50 7.51 3.73 7.92
C THR A 50 8.73 2.90 7.51
N GLY A 51 8.57 1.60 7.27
CA GLY A 51 9.66 0.68 6.98
C GLY A 51 10.09 0.65 5.51
N GLU A 52 9.15 0.51 4.58
CA GLU A 52 9.51 0.12 3.22
C GLU A 52 9.57 1.28 2.22
N TRP A 53 8.58 2.17 2.26
CA TRP A 53 8.51 3.32 1.34
C TRP A 53 9.46 4.44 1.74
N ALA A 54 10.15 4.31 2.87
CA ALA A 54 11.39 5.02 3.16
C ALA A 54 12.54 4.61 2.21
N GLY A 55 12.26 4.55 0.90
CA GLY A 55 13.24 4.85 -0.13
C GLY A 55 13.59 6.35 -0.09
N LEU A 56 14.34 6.84 -1.08
CA LEU A 56 14.89 8.20 -1.06
C LEU A 56 13.83 9.32 -0.89
N GLN A 57 12.55 9.02 -1.14
CA GLN A 57 11.45 9.98 -1.04
C GLN A 57 10.89 10.19 0.38
N TYR A 58 11.09 9.22 1.28
CA TYR A 58 10.53 9.26 2.65
C TYR A 58 11.57 8.91 3.72
N GLU A 59 12.85 9.12 3.44
CA GLU A 59 13.95 8.78 4.35
C GLU A 59 13.89 9.50 5.71
N LEU A 60 13.19 10.63 5.81
CA LEU A 60 12.97 11.35 7.07
C LEU A 60 11.68 10.94 7.81
N LEU A 61 10.81 10.13 7.19
CA LEU A 61 9.54 9.71 7.80
C LEU A 61 9.75 8.85 9.07
N PRO A 62 10.70 7.89 9.13
CA PRO A 62 10.96 7.12 10.34
C PRO A 62 11.30 8.03 11.53
N ALA A 63 12.17 9.03 11.32
CA ALA A 63 12.54 9.97 12.37
C ALA A 63 11.33 10.77 12.88
N PHE A 64 10.41 11.17 11.99
CA PHE A 64 9.19 11.87 12.40
C PHE A 64 8.30 10.98 13.27
N VAL A 65 8.09 9.73 12.85
CA VAL A 65 7.27 8.76 13.59
C VAL A 65 7.91 8.36 14.93
N ASP A 66 9.24 8.25 15.00
CA ASP A 66 9.95 8.08 16.27
C ASP A 66 9.64 9.23 17.24
N GLY A 67 9.62 10.46 16.72
CA GLY A 67 9.22 11.63 17.48
C GLY A 67 7.78 11.54 17.97
N MET A 68 6.86 11.06 17.12
CA MET A 68 5.48 10.85 17.53
C MET A 68 5.38 9.80 18.64
N LEU A 69 6.08 8.66 18.52
CA LEU A 69 6.09 7.59 19.51
C LEU A 69 6.59 8.03 20.88
N GLU A 70 7.58 8.91 20.93
CA GLU A 70 8.12 9.51 22.17
C GLU A 70 7.10 10.39 22.92
N SER A 71 6.11 10.92 22.23
CA SER A 71 5.04 11.76 22.80
C SER A 71 3.65 11.14 22.65
N LEU A 72 3.59 9.83 22.39
CA LEU A 72 2.34 9.10 22.21
C LEU A 72 1.64 8.95 23.57
N GLY A 73 0.43 9.52 23.68
CA GLY A 73 -0.40 9.47 24.88
C GLY A 73 -0.82 8.05 25.25
N PRO A 74 -1.29 7.81 26.49
CA PRO A 74 -1.63 6.48 26.98
C PRO A 74 -2.87 5.88 26.31
N GLN A 75 -3.78 6.72 25.82
CA GLN A 75 -5.01 6.30 25.12
C GLN A 75 -4.92 6.50 23.60
N THR A 76 -3.79 7.00 23.12
CA THR A 76 -3.58 7.33 21.72
C THR A 76 -3.04 6.13 20.96
N THR A 77 -3.60 5.87 19.78
CA THR A 77 -3.17 4.75 18.92
C THR A 77 -2.49 5.27 17.66
N LEU A 78 -1.32 4.71 17.33
CA LEU A 78 -0.61 5.00 16.10
C LEU A 78 -0.54 3.73 15.24
N ILE A 79 -1.03 3.81 14.02
CA ILE A 79 -1.15 2.69 13.08
C ILE A 79 -0.22 2.90 11.89
N ASN A 80 0.63 1.93 11.62
CA ASN A 80 1.46 1.84 10.42
C ASN A 80 0.60 1.33 9.27
N GLY A 81 0.30 2.19 8.30
CA GLY A 81 -0.56 1.86 7.17
C GLY A 81 0.22 1.18 6.05
N VAL A 82 0.03 -0.12 5.92
CA VAL A 82 0.68 -1.00 4.93
C VAL A 82 -0.03 -0.88 3.58
N GLU A 83 0.47 0.00 2.72
CA GLU A 83 -0.10 0.24 1.38
C GLU A 83 0.15 -0.89 0.38
N ARG A 84 1.10 -1.79 0.62
CA ARG A 84 1.30 -2.97 -0.24
C ARG A 84 0.16 -3.99 -0.16
N GLY A 85 -0.76 -3.83 0.79
CA GLY A 85 -1.96 -4.65 0.87
C GLY A 85 -2.91 -4.48 -0.32
N TYR A 86 -2.80 -3.39 -1.08
CA TYR A 86 -3.83 -2.99 -2.06
C TYR A 86 -4.20 -4.12 -3.04
N SER A 87 -3.20 -4.84 -3.54
CA SER A 87 -3.34 -5.94 -4.50
C SER A 87 -3.16 -7.33 -3.89
N ARG A 88 -3.15 -7.49 -2.56
CA ARG A 88 -3.06 -8.83 -1.93
C ARG A 88 -4.43 -9.48 -1.81
N ARG A 89 -4.48 -10.81 -1.86
CA ARG A 89 -5.73 -11.56 -1.93
C ARG A 89 -5.79 -12.73 -0.96
N THR A 90 -4.65 -13.22 -0.51
CA THR A 90 -4.55 -14.39 0.36
C THR A 90 -4.10 -13.99 1.77
N TYR A 91 -4.49 -14.80 2.77
CA TYR A 91 -4.06 -14.59 4.14
C TYR A 91 -2.53 -14.61 4.29
N ALA A 92 -1.85 -15.53 3.61
CA ALA A 92 -0.39 -15.63 3.65
C ALA A 92 0.30 -14.35 3.15
N GLU A 93 -0.20 -13.74 2.07
CA GLU A 93 0.33 -12.47 1.57
C GLU A 93 0.15 -11.33 2.59
N PHE A 94 -1.05 -11.18 3.16
CA PHE A 94 -1.30 -10.15 4.17
C PHE A 94 -0.44 -10.35 5.42
N LEU A 95 -0.31 -11.59 5.90
CA LEU A 95 0.55 -11.91 7.04
C LEU A 95 2.03 -11.60 6.74
N SER A 96 2.52 -11.95 5.54
CA SER A 96 3.89 -11.62 5.12
C SER A 96 4.12 -10.11 5.16
N LEU A 97 3.19 -9.33 4.60
CA LEU A 97 3.27 -7.87 4.63
C LEU A 97 3.27 -7.30 6.05
N ARG A 98 2.49 -7.87 6.98
CA ARG A 98 2.48 -7.47 8.40
C ARG A 98 3.85 -7.70 9.05
N VAL A 99 4.49 -8.83 8.77
CA VAL A 99 5.81 -9.20 9.31
C VAL A 99 6.91 -8.34 8.69
N GLU A 100 6.88 -8.12 7.38
CA GLU A 100 7.79 -7.24 6.66
C GLU A 100 7.72 -5.80 7.19
N ALA A 101 6.51 -5.25 7.32
CA ALA A 101 6.29 -3.89 7.83
C ALA A 101 6.86 -3.69 9.25
N GLU A 102 6.74 -4.71 10.10
CA GLU A 102 7.33 -4.67 11.44
C GLU A 102 8.84 -4.77 11.41
N THR A 103 9.38 -5.70 10.63
CA THR A 103 10.83 -5.92 10.53
C THR A 103 11.52 -4.67 9.98
N ASP A 104 11.02 -4.13 8.88
CA ASP A 104 11.59 -2.94 8.23
C ASP A 104 11.41 -1.69 9.09
N GLY A 105 10.23 -1.53 9.69
CA GLY A 105 9.94 -0.41 10.58
C GLY A 105 10.86 -0.40 11.80
N ARG A 106 11.08 -1.57 12.42
CA ARG A 106 12.00 -1.73 13.54
C ARG A 106 13.45 -1.48 13.14
N ALA A 107 13.87 -1.92 11.95
CA ALA A 107 15.22 -1.69 11.45
C ALA A 107 15.53 -0.20 11.19
N LYS A 108 14.52 0.60 10.83
CA LYS A 108 14.67 2.04 10.55
C LYS A 108 14.38 2.95 11.75
N SER A 109 13.67 2.46 12.75
CA SER A 109 13.31 3.22 13.94
C SER A 109 14.49 3.35 14.92
N GLN A 110 14.64 4.54 15.49
CA GLN A 110 15.51 4.85 16.62
C GLN A 110 14.72 5.07 17.91
N ALA A 111 13.44 4.71 17.95
CA ALA A 111 12.58 4.81 19.14
C ALA A 111 12.74 3.61 20.09
N GLY A 112 13.51 2.59 19.69
CA GLY A 112 13.78 1.41 20.52
C GLY A 112 12.47 0.68 20.88
N PRO A 113 12.27 0.28 22.16
CA PRO A 113 11.06 -0.40 22.59
C PRO A 113 9.76 0.39 22.38
N LEU A 114 9.82 1.72 22.21
CA LEU A 114 8.62 2.50 21.92
C LEU A 114 8.00 2.13 20.57
N PHE A 115 8.78 1.60 19.63
CA PHE A 115 8.29 1.14 18.35
C PHE A 115 7.26 0.01 18.49
N ASP A 116 7.35 -0.80 19.55
CA ASP A 116 6.40 -1.89 19.85
C ASP A 116 4.98 -1.39 20.16
N ARG A 117 4.80 -0.07 20.35
CA ARG A 117 3.48 0.56 20.52
C ARG A 117 2.76 0.80 19.19
N MET A 118 3.45 0.64 18.05
CA MET A 118 2.82 0.73 16.74
C MET A 118 1.87 -0.44 16.52
N ARG A 119 0.67 -0.12 16.03
CA ARG A 119 -0.23 -1.11 15.43
C ARG A 119 -0.11 -1.07 13.91
N TYR A 120 -0.75 -1.99 13.21
CA TYR A 120 -0.69 -2.11 11.76
C TYR A 120 -2.09 -2.11 11.18
N GLY A 121 -2.24 -1.48 10.02
CA GLY A 121 -3.45 -1.46 9.22
C GLY A 121 -3.09 -1.67 7.75
N MET A 122 -4.06 -2.05 6.92
CA MET A 122 -3.80 -2.39 5.52
C MET A 122 -4.82 -1.76 4.57
N GLY A 123 -4.32 -1.31 3.43
CA GLY A 123 -5.16 -0.84 2.33
C GLY A 123 -5.53 -1.98 1.39
N ILE A 124 -6.73 -1.95 0.84
CA ILE A 124 -7.21 -2.88 -0.20
C ILE A 124 -7.81 -2.09 -1.36
N TRP A 125 -7.51 -2.49 -2.61
CA TRP A 125 -8.12 -1.95 -3.83
C TRP A 125 -9.17 -2.89 -4.40
N PRO A 126 -10.48 -2.73 -4.13
CA PRO A 126 -11.51 -3.60 -4.71
C PRO A 126 -11.44 -3.69 -6.25
N ASP A 127 -10.96 -2.62 -6.89
CA ASP A 127 -10.85 -2.40 -8.33
C ASP A 127 -9.38 -2.34 -8.82
N ALA A 128 -8.45 -3.06 -8.17
CA ALA A 128 -7.05 -3.10 -8.62
C ALA A 128 -6.96 -3.46 -10.12
N PRO A 129 -5.98 -2.93 -10.86
CA PRO A 129 -5.92 -3.16 -12.29
C PRO A 129 -5.61 -4.65 -12.57
N THR A 130 -6.22 -5.17 -13.62
CA THR A 130 -6.01 -6.53 -14.12
C THR A 130 -5.20 -6.49 -15.41
N GLU A 131 -4.49 -7.57 -15.79
CA GLU A 131 -3.74 -7.61 -17.06
C GLU A 131 -4.60 -7.32 -18.29
N GLU A 132 -5.90 -7.67 -18.26
CA GLU A 132 -6.84 -7.42 -19.36
C GLU A 132 -7.40 -5.98 -19.39
N ASP A 133 -7.19 -5.21 -18.32
CA ASP A 133 -7.81 -3.90 -18.16
C ASP A 133 -6.93 -2.97 -17.29
N ASP A 134 -6.08 -2.19 -17.95
CA ASP A 134 -5.20 -1.17 -17.35
C ASP A 134 -5.98 -0.05 -16.61
N ALA A 135 -7.31 -0.03 -16.67
CA ALA A 135 -8.14 1.12 -16.30
C ALA A 135 -9.01 0.91 -15.05
N PHE A 136 -8.49 0.36 -13.94
CA PHE A 136 -9.16 0.28 -12.61
C PHE A 136 -10.69 0.15 -12.72
N LYS A 137 -11.17 -0.82 -13.50
CA LYS A 137 -12.60 -0.92 -13.82
C LYS A 137 -13.32 -1.69 -12.72
N PHE A 138 -14.55 -1.28 -12.46
CA PHE A 138 -15.41 -1.94 -11.49
C PHE A 138 -16.78 -2.18 -12.12
N HIS A 139 -17.06 -3.45 -12.41
CA HIS A 139 -18.29 -3.96 -12.98
C HIS A 139 -19.36 -4.09 -11.90
N LEU A 140 -20.49 -3.42 -12.11
CA LEU A 140 -21.63 -3.44 -11.19
C LEU A 140 -22.72 -4.43 -11.61
N SER A 141 -22.63 -5.01 -12.81
CA SER A 141 -23.60 -6.02 -13.22
C SER A 141 -23.38 -7.32 -12.44
N PRO A 142 -24.43 -7.90 -11.84
CA PRO A 142 -24.34 -9.21 -11.19
C PRO A 142 -23.89 -10.35 -12.12
N THR A 143 -24.05 -10.19 -13.43
CA THR A 143 -23.61 -11.17 -14.43
C THR A 143 -22.15 -10.98 -14.84
N GLU A 144 -21.45 -9.97 -14.32
CA GLU A 144 -20.10 -9.59 -14.73
C GLU A 144 -19.10 -9.51 -13.57
N PHE A 145 -19.45 -9.98 -12.37
CA PHE A 145 -18.55 -9.92 -11.21
C PHE A 145 -17.22 -10.64 -11.41
N SER A 146 -17.18 -11.69 -12.25
CA SER A 146 -15.94 -12.38 -12.60
C SER A 146 -14.93 -11.49 -13.34
N ARG A 147 -15.38 -10.36 -13.90
CA ARG A 147 -14.52 -9.36 -14.55
C ARG A 147 -13.88 -8.39 -13.57
N ASN A 148 -14.34 -8.37 -12.31
CA ASN A 148 -13.72 -7.55 -11.28
C ASN A 148 -12.49 -8.24 -10.72
N TYR A 149 -11.47 -7.42 -10.39
CA TYR A 149 -10.28 -7.90 -9.71
C TYR A 149 -10.62 -8.73 -8.45
N ARG A 150 -11.61 -8.30 -7.69
CA ARG A 150 -12.26 -9.11 -6.65
C ARG A 150 -13.75 -9.25 -6.94
N THR A 151 -14.21 -10.48 -7.17
CA THR A 151 -15.63 -10.84 -7.03
C THR A 151 -16.13 -10.49 -5.61
N PRO A 152 -17.45 -10.45 -5.34
CA PRO A 152 -17.95 -10.22 -3.99
C PRO A 152 -17.34 -11.17 -2.95
N GLU A 153 -17.30 -12.47 -3.23
CA GLU A 153 -16.70 -13.49 -2.35
C GLU A 153 -15.18 -13.27 -2.18
N ALA A 154 -14.46 -12.98 -3.26
CA ALA A 154 -13.02 -12.69 -3.16
C ALA A 154 -12.73 -11.40 -2.35
N LEU A 155 -13.61 -10.40 -2.41
CA LEU A 155 -13.50 -9.19 -1.59
C LEU A 155 -13.79 -9.50 -0.12
N GLU A 156 -14.84 -10.28 0.16
CA GLU A 156 -15.20 -10.74 1.50
C GLU A 156 -14.02 -11.44 2.19
N HIS A 157 -13.45 -12.44 1.53
CA HIS A 157 -12.29 -13.18 2.03
C HIS A 157 -11.05 -12.29 2.15
N SER A 158 -10.74 -11.47 1.14
CA SER A 158 -9.56 -10.56 1.21
C SER A 158 -9.65 -9.60 2.41
N LEU A 159 -10.84 -9.08 2.68
CA LEU A 159 -11.08 -8.20 3.82
C LEU A 159 -10.94 -8.95 5.14
N TYR A 160 -11.52 -10.14 5.25
CA TYR A 160 -11.34 -10.97 6.44
C TYR A 160 -9.87 -11.33 6.68
N TYR A 161 -9.14 -11.70 5.64
CA TYR A 161 -7.72 -12.02 5.73
C TYR A 161 -6.88 -10.85 6.21
N ALA A 162 -7.11 -9.65 5.65
CA ALA A 162 -6.41 -8.45 6.10
C ALA A 162 -6.78 -8.09 7.54
N LEU A 163 -8.06 -8.17 7.92
CA LEU A 163 -8.51 -7.94 9.30
C LEU A 163 -7.90 -8.94 10.29
N THR A 164 -7.73 -10.18 9.86
CA THR A 164 -7.14 -11.26 10.66
C THR A 164 -5.62 -11.09 10.80
N ALA A 165 -4.95 -10.55 9.79
CA ALA A 165 -3.50 -10.36 9.78
C ALA A 165 -3.02 -9.14 10.59
N ILE A 166 -3.91 -8.20 10.94
CA ILE A 166 -3.56 -6.97 11.66
C ILE A 166 -3.95 -7.01 13.14
N ASP A 167 -3.47 -6.03 13.92
CA ASP A 167 -3.76 -5.98 15.36
C ASP A 167 -5.25 -5.68 15.64
N PRO A 168 -5.84 -6.28 16.70
CA PRO A 168 -7.19 -5.95 17.11
C PRO A 168 -7.39 -4.45 17.36
N GLY A 169 -8.49 -3.90 16.83
CA GLY A 169 -8.81 -2.48 16.93
C GLY A 169 -8.02 -1.58 15.98
N SER A 170 -7.34 -2.15 14.98
CA SER A 170 -6.78 -1.42 13.83
C SER A 170 -7.78 -1.35 12.67
N TYR A 171 -7.36 -0.77 11.54
CA TYR A 171 -8.21 -0.55 10.37
C TYR A 171 -7.68 -1.27 9.13
N VAL A 172 -8.61 -1.87 8.39
CA VAL A 172 -8.46 -2.12 6.95
C VAL A 172 -9.26 -1.06 6.22
N TRP A 173 -8.64 -0.36 5.27
CA TRP A 173 -9.32 0.65 4.46
C TRP A 173 -9.45 0.22 3.00
N LEU A 174 -10.54 0.66 2.38
CA LEU A 174 -10.73 0.53 0.95
C LEU A 174 -10.22 1.80 0.30
N PHE A 175 -9.29 1.66 -0.63
CA PHE A 175 -9.02 2.70 -1.61
C PHE A 175 -9.70 2.26 -2.89
N ILE A 176 -10.42 3.17 -3.55
CA ILE A 176 -11.10 2.84 -4.80
C ILE A 176 -11.02 4.04 -5.74
N TRP A 177 -10.78 3.75 -7.02
CA TRP A 177 -10.79 4.77 -8.08
C TRP A 177 -12.19 5.03 -8.61
N GLN A 178 -13.06 4.02 -8.58
CA GLN A 178 -14.47 4.13 -8.95
C GLN A 178 -15.36 4.55 -7.76
N GLN A 179 -16.30 5.46 -7.99
CA GLN A 179 -17.18 6.00 -6.94
C GLN A 179 -18.23 5.04 -6.32
N PRO A 180 -18.68 3.92 -6.93
CA PRO A 180 -19.79 3.12 -6.37
C PRO A 180 -19.53 2.50 -5.00
N LEU A 181 -18.27 2.22 -4.62
CA LEU A 181 -17.93 1.73 -3.28
C LEU A 181 -17.70 2.87 -2.25
N TRP A 182 -17.75 4.13 -2.67
CA TRP A 182 -17.68 5.27 -1.74
C TRP A 182 -19.04 5.52 -1.08
N PHE A 183 -19.10 5.44 0.25
CA PHE A 183 -20.26 5.91 1.00
C PHE A 183 -20.21 7.44 1.15
N ARG A 184 -20.93 8.18 0.28
CA ARG A 184 -21.10 9.65 0.34
C ARG A 184 -22.51 10.09 -0.06
N PRO A 185 -23.48 10.10 0.87
CA PRO A 185 -24.83 10.58 0.57
C PRO A 185 -24.91 12.08 0.24
N ASP A 186 -23.86 12.86 0.49
CA ASP A 186 -23.85 14.32 0.54
C ASP A 186 -22.95 15.02 -0.51
N LEU A 187 -22.01 14.32 -1.15
CA LEU A 187 -21.14 14.94 -2.15
C LEU A 187 -21.74 14.93 -3.56
N ARG A 188 -22.21 16.11 -3.95
CA ARG A 188 -22.56 16.53 -5.31
C ARG A 188 -21.45 16.19 -6.32
N GLN A 189 -21.87 15.68 -7.49
CA GLN A 189 -21.10 15.36 -8.71
C GLN A 189 -20.51 13.94 -8.84
N ALA A 190 -21.24 12.92 -8.42
CA ALA A 190 -20.97 11.60 -8.97
C ALA A 190 -21.54 11.51 -10.40
N ARG A 191 -20.73 11.07 -11.36
CA ARG A 191 -21.27 10.50 -12.61
C ARG A 191 -22.25 9.42 -12.17
N ASP A 192 -23.39 9.30 -12.85
CA ASP A 192 -24.37 8.24 -12.57
C ASP A 192 -23.72 6.87 -12.89
N LEU A 193 -23.02 6.33 -11.90
CA LEU A 193 -22.30 5.07 -12.00
C LEU A 193 -23.16 3.92 -11.48
N GLY A 194 -24.38 4.16 -10.99
CA GLY A 194 -25.26 3.12 -10.44
C GLY A 194 -25.00 2.77 -8.96
N GLU A 195 -25.89 1.97 -8.38
CA GLU A 195 -25.79 1.52 -6.99
C GLU A 195 -24.81 0.35 -6.82
N LEU A 196 -24.11 0.30 -5.67
CA LEU A 196 -23.30 -0.85 -5.30
C LEU A 196 -24.18 -2.11 -5.19
N PRO A 197 -23.89 -3.20 -5.92
CA PRO A 197 -24.72 -4.41 -5.88
C PRO A 197 -24.84 -5.02 -4.48
N ALA A 198 -25.98 -5.68 -4.22
CA ALA A 198 -26.27 -6.29 -2.92
C ALA A 198 -25.17 -7.27 -2.45
N ALA A 199 -24.63 -8.08 -3.36
CA ALA A 199 -23.56 -9.03 -3.07
C ALA A 199 -22.30 -8.35 -2.51
N TYR A 200 -21.89 -7.19 -3.04
CA TYR A 200 -20.74 -6.45 -2.49
C TYR A 200 -21.05 -5.85 -1.12
N ARG A 201 -22.30 -5.41 -0.87
CA ARG A 201 -22.71 -4.95 0.47
C ARG A 201 -22.73 -6.08 1.49
N GLU A 202 -23.13 -7.28 1.07
CA GLU A 202 -23.07 -8.49 1.89
C GLU A 202 -21.63 -8.89 2.19
N ALA A 203 -20.76 -8.88 1.18
CA ALA A 203 -19.32 -9.10 1.35
C ALA A 203 -18.68 -8.18 2.41
N LEU A 204 -19.04 -6.89 2.40
CA LEU A 204 -18.55 -5.92 3.39
C LEU A 204 -19.08 -6.18 4.81
N ARG A 205 -20.24 -6.82 4.96
CA ARG A 205 -20.79 -7.19 6.28
C ARG A 205 -20.17 -8.49 6.77
N ASN A 206 -20.09 -9.48 5.89
CA ASN A 206 -19.68 -10.84 6.21
C ASN A 206 -18.16 -10.99 6.36
N CYS A 207 -17.35 -10.03 5.92
CA CYS A 207 -15.90 -10.06 6.10
C CYS A 207 -15.44 -10.03 7.57
N ARG A 208 -16.36 -9.86 8.52
CA ARG A 208 -16.11 -9.93 9.97
C ARG A 208 -16.40 -11.30 10.57
N GLU A 209 -17.08 -12.16 9.82
CA GLU A 209 -17.35 -13.54 10.22
C GLU A 209 -16.13 -14.42 9.92
N PRO A 210 -15.91 -15.52 10.65
CA PRO A 210 -14.79 -16.42 10.39
C PRO A 210 -14.86 -17.05 8.98
N HIS A 211 -13.76 -16.93 8.22
CA HIS A 211 -13.56 -17.62 6.95
C HIS A 211 -12.37 -18.58 7.01
N ASP A 212 -12.34 -19.56 6.11
CA ASP A 212 -11.20 -20.45 5.94
C ASP A 212 -9.98 -19.66 5.41
N LEU A 213 -8.90 -19.62 6.19
CA LEU A 213 -7.66 -18.93 5.82
C LEU A 213 -6.91 -19.60 4.66
N GLY A 214 -7.27 -20.85 4.33
CA GLY A 214 -6.75 -21.60 3.19
C GLY A 214 -7.55 -21.39 1.89
N TRP A 215 -8.68 -20.68 1.92
CA TRP A 215 -9.50 -20.48 0.73
C TRP A 215 -8.79 -19.54 -0.27
N VAL A 216 -8.84 -19.93 -1.53
CA VAL A 216 -8.31 -19.18 -2.68
C VAL A 216 -9.40 -19.13 -3.75
N ALA A 217 -9.67 -17.95 -4.29
CA ALA A 217 -10.68 -17.77 -5.31
C ALA A 217 -10.36 -18.60 -6.58
N GLU A 218 -11.34 -19.37 -7.08
CA GLU A 218 -11.18 -20.26 -8.24
C GLU A 218 -10.93 -19.55 -9.59
N ASN A 219 -11.07 -18.22 -9.66
CA ASN A 219 -11.01 -17.45 -10.92
C ASN A 219 -9.87 -16.43 -10.98
N VAL A 220 -8.64 -16.86 -10.74
CA VAL A 220 -7.50 -15.98 -10.99
C VAL A 220 -6.37 -16.80 -11.55
N ASP A 221 -5.99 -16.52 -12.79
CA ASP A 221 -4.62 -16.73 -13.24
C ASP A 221 -3.70 -15.92 -12.31
N ILE A 222 -3.38 -16.49 -11.16
CA ILE A 222 -2.22 -16.11 -10.39
C ILE A 222 -1.07 -16.56 -11.27
N LYS A 223 -0.54 -15.68 -12.13
CA LYS A 223 0.77 -15.97 -12.70
C LYS A 223 1.70 -16.20 -11.51
N PRO A 224 2.31 -17.40 -11.39
CA PRO A 224 3.37 -17.56 -10.43
C PRO A 224 4.42 -16.47 -10.69
N PRO A 225 5.16 -16.01 -9.66
CA PRO A 225 6.28 -15.12 -9.91
C PRO A 225 7.14 -15.71 -11.02
N THR A 226 7.53 -14.89 -12.02
CA THR A 226 8.36 -15.32 -13.13
C THR A 226 9.58 -16.05 -12.58
N MET A 227 9.64 -17.36 -12.80
CA MET A 227 10.73 -18.19 -12.29
C MET A 227 11.97 -17.99 -13.17
N PRO A 228 13.18 -18.24 -12.67
CA PRO A 228 14.39 -18.18 -13.49
C PRO A 228 14.30 -19.03 -14.77
N GLU A 229 13.60 -20.16 -14.73
CA GLU A 229 13.29 -20.97 -15.91
C GLU A 229 12.37 -20.28 -16.93
N ASP A 230 11.42 -19.45 -16.51
CA ASP A 230 10.53 -18.68 -17.41
C ASP A 230 11.30 -17.56 -18.13
N LEU A 231 12.28 -16.96 -17.46
CA LEU A 231 13.22 -16.01 -18.08
C LEU A 231 14.09 -16.68 -19.15
N ALA A 232 14.43 -17.96 -19.00
CA ALA A 232 15.18 -18.70 -20.00
C ALA A 232 14.30 -19.10 -21.20
N ALA A 233 13.01 -19.34 -21.00
CA ALA A 233 12.05 -19.70 -22.05
C ALA A 233 11.52 -18.48 -22.84
N HIS A 234 11.37 -17.32 -22.18
CA HIS A 234 10.78 -16.11 -22.76
C HIS A 234 11.73 -14.92 -22.89
N GLY A 235 12.94 -15.01 -22.34
CA GLY A 235 13.97 -13.98 -22.46
C GLY A 235 14.44 -13.84 -23.91
N GLN A 236 14.05 -12.75 -24.57
CA GLN A 236 14.66 -12.36 -25.83
C GLN A 236 15.96 -11.61 -25.54
N SER A 237 17.02 -11.94 -26.29
CA SER A 237 18.30 -11.26 -26.18
C SER A 237 18.14 -9.80 -26.61
N ILE A 238 18.34 -8.88 -25.68
CA ILE A 238 18.34 -7.42 -25.93
C ILE A 238 19.40 -6.98 -26.94
N LEU A 239 20.33 -7.87 -27.30
CA LEU A 239 21.37 -7.63 -28.29
C LEU A 239 20.89 -7.86 -29.74
N LEU A 240 19.67 -8.36 -29.95
CA LEU A 240 19.11 -8.57 -31.29
C LEU A 240 18.89 -7.26 -32.07
N ASN A 241 18.81 -6.13 -31.39
CA ASN A 241 18.77 -4.77 -31.93
C ASN A 241 19.68 -3.85 -31.09
N GLY A 242 20.90 -4.32 -30.82
CA GLY A 242 21.86 -3.65 -29.92
C GLY A 242 22.49 -2.38 -30.51
N ASP A 243 22.31 -2.13 -31.81
CA ASP A 243 22.71 -0.92 -32.51
C ASP A 243 21.63 0.18 -32.51
N LEU A 244 20.39 -0.15 -32.11
CA LEU A 244 19.27 0.77 -31.95
C LEU A 244 18.78 1.38 -33.27
N GLU A 245 19.00 0.72 -34.40
CA GLU A 245 18.64 1.25 -35.72
C GLU A 245 17.15 1.05 -36.06
N GLU A 246 16.49 0.06 -35.44
CA GLU A 246 15.08 -0.26 -35.69
C GLU A 246 14.16 0.15 -34.53
N TRP A 247 13.12 0.95 -34.80
CA TRP A 247 12.21 1.50 -33.79
C TRP A 247 10.73 1.19 -34.07
N ALA A 248 9.97 0.88 -33.02
CA ALA A 248 8.51 0.74 -33.05
C ALA A 248 7.89 1.22 -31.73
N ASP A 249 6.78 1.96 -31.80
CA ASP A 249 6.01 2.43 -30.63
C ASP A 249 6.84 3.10 -29.51
N GLY A 250 7.86 3.88 -29.91
CA GLY A 250 8.67 4.66 -28.98
C GLY A 250 9.80 3.90 -28.29
N ALA A 251 10.09 2.66 -28.69
CA ALA A 251 11.25 1.89 -28.23
C ALA A 251 11.93 1.14 -29.40
N PRO A 252 13.19 0.69 -29.24
CA PRO A 252 13.82 -0.18 -30.21
C PRO A 252 13.03 -1.50 -30.37
N VAL A 253 12.92 -2.02 -31.59
CA VAL A 253 12.31 -3.31 -31.88
C VAL A 253 13.01 -4.40 -31.03
N HIS A 254 12.23 -5.32 -30.45
CA HIS A 254 12.64 -6.37 -29.48
C HIS A 254 12.93 -5.91 -28.05
N TRP A 255 12.76 -4.63 -27.75
CA TRP A 255 12.78 -4.13 -26.38
C TRP A 255 11.35 -4.02 -25.86
N LEU A 256 11.11 -4.54 -24.66
CA LEU A 256 9.79 -4.41 -24.01
C LEU A 256 9.65 -2.97 -23.48
N PRO A 257 8.69 -2.16 -23.98
CA PRO A 257 8.54 -0.77 -23.58
C PRO A 257 7.94 -0.61 -22.17
N ARG A 258 7.64 -1.70 -21.47
CA ARG A 258 7.12 -1.69 -20.09
C ARG A 258 7.80 -2.78 -19.27
N GLY A 259 8.84 -2.39 -18.53
CA GLY A 259 9.44 -3.20 -17.47
C GLY A 259 10.03 -2.27 -16.41
N GLN A 260 9.57 -2.38 -15.16
CA GLN A 260 10.14 -1.63 -14.04
C GLN A 260 11.55 -2.15 -13.70
N GLY A 261 12.55 -1.26 -13.84
CA GLY A 261 13.83 -1.21 -13.10
C GLY A 261 15.07 -1.83 -13.77
N PRO A 262 16.32 -1.38 -13.45
CA PRO A 262 16.71 -0.46 -12.37
C PRO A 262 17.27 0.90 -12.86
N ASP A 263 17.11 1.90 -12.00
CA ASP A 263 17.77 3.21 -12.08
C ASP A 263 19.28 3.05 -11.88
N ILE A 264 20.11 3.48 -12.85
CA ILE A 264 21.52 3.82 -12.59
C ILE A 264 21.91 5.10 -13.36
N ALA A 265 22.22 6.10 -12.54
CA ALA A 265 22.70 7.46 -12.79
C ALA A 265 23.59 7.72 -14.02
N GLN A 266 23.37 8.88 -14.68
CA GLN A 266 24.13 10.11 -14.45
C GLN A 266 23.24 11.35 -14.64
#